data_AF-A0A6L7X7K0-F1
#
_entry.id   AF-A0A6L7X7K0-F1
#
_cell.length_a   1.000
_cell.length_b   1.000
_cell.length_c   1.000
_cell.angle_alpha   90.00
_cell.angle_beta   90.00
_cell.angle_gamma   90.00
#
_symmetry.space_group_name_H-M   'P 1'
#
loop_
_entity.id
_entity.type
_entity.pdbx_description
1 polymer ?
#
loop_
_entity_poly.entity_id
_entity_poly.type
_entity_poly.pdbx_seq_one_letter_code
_entity_poly.pdbx_strand_id
1 'polypeptide(L)'
;MTAPCEAGEPRYAVAMTQHPPDPSSDPGAMIAQLRQQVLDGWESGADFFDQRWGDQGDEFHHEVFAPAAERMLGLEHGAKVIEFACGNGAFARRLGRQGMSVLATDLSPALIAHAERRTETISDQAVDVTYRTVDATDERAILNCGGPFDAAVCIMGVMSMPLLRPMFGGAWRVLRQRGVFVVVTLHPAFATSGYKFTKSEQDDEPHGLTIERYLSRYVTHGVTNTAQKEPQVYFHRSMSELLADAFASGLVLDGMEELSAPPQPTEEAKLIWNMLPDIPMAVALRFRRV
;
A
#
# COMPACT_ATOMS: atom_id res chain seq x y z
N MET A 1 -45.74 0.59 -22.07
CA MET A 1 -45.12 -0.58 -21.40
C MET A 1 -43.63 -0.53 -21.69
N THR A 2 -42.91 0.28 -20.91
CA THR A 2 -41.46 0.40 -20.98
C THR A 2 -40.88 -0.55 -19.94
N ALA A 3 -40.03 -1.47 -20.40
CA ALA A 3 -39.37 -2.46 -19.55
C ALA A 3 -38.45 -1.77 -18.51
N PRO A 4 -38.26 -2.35 -17.32
CA PRO A 4 -37.32 -1.82 -16.34
C PRO A 4 -35.89 -1.97 -16.86
N CYS A 5 -35.12 -0.89 -16.78
CA CYS A 5 -33.69 -0.89 -16.98
C CYS A 5 -33.04 -1.67 -15.83
N GLU A 6 -32.46 -2.83 -16.12
CA GLU A 6 -31.65 -3.58 -15.15
C GLU A 6 -30.42 -2.74 -14.79
N ALA A 7 -30.41 -2.20 -13.57
CA ALA A 7 -29.27 -1.53 -12.99
C ALA A 7 -28.18 -2.57 -12.72
N GLY A 8 -27.19 -2.65 -13.61
CA GLY A 8 -26.00 -3.46 -13.40
C GLY A 8 -25.22 -2.99 -12.16
N GLU A 9 -24.87 -3.94 -11.28
CA GLU A 9 -24.09 -3.69 -10.07
C GLU A 9 -22.75 -2.98 -10.37
N PRO A 10 -22.32 -2.02 -9.53
CA PRO A 10 -21.07 -1.29 -9.75
C PRO A 10 -19.84 -2.17 -9.45
N ARG A 11 -18.98 -2.33 -10.47
CA ARG A 11 -17.69 -3.06 -10.45
C ARG A 11 -16.55 -2.37 -9.68
N TYR A 12 -16.88 -1.56 -8.67
CA TYR A 12 -15.93 -1.08 -7.64
C TYR A 12 -16.12 -1.82 -6.30
N ALA A 13 -16.92 -2.89 -6.29
CA ALA A 13 -16.96 -3.82 -5.19
C ALA A 13 -15.71 -4.70 -5.23
N VAL A 14 -14.93 -4.64 -4.15
CA VAL A 14 -13.98 -5.70 -3.79
C VAL A 14 -14.80 -7.00 -3.75
N ALA A 15 -14.60 -7.89 -4.71
CA ALA A 15 -15.32 -9.15 -4.77
C ALA A 15 -14.89 -10.02 -3.59
N MET A 16 -15.75 -10.14 -2.58
CA MET A 16 -15.52 -10.98 -1.41
C MET A 16 -15.71 -12.46 -1.77
N THR A 17 -14.70 -13.08 -2.37
CA THR A 17 -14.64 -14.54 -2.46
C THR A 17 -14.18 -15.10 -1.12
N GLN A 18 -15.13 -15.53 -0.29
CA GLN A 18 -14.85 -16.29 0.92
C GLN A 18 -14.73 -17.76 0.55
N HIS A 19 -13.55 -18.35 0.75
CA HIS A 19 -13.47 -19.73 1.20
C HIS A 19 -12.76 -19.69 2.56
N PRO A 20 -13.42 -20.07 3.66
CA PRO A 20 -12.70 -20.26 4.91
C PRO A 20 -11.64 -21.34 4.69
N PRO A 21 -10.38 -21.12 5.11
CA PRO A 21 -9.36 -22.15 5.02
C PRO A 21 -9.78 -23.38 5.82
N ASP A 22 -9.48 -24.55 5.27
CA ASP A 22 -9.68 -25.84 5.96
C ASP A 22 -8.92 -25.80 7.30
N PRO A 23 -9.59 -26.00 8.45
CA PRO A 23 -8.98 -25.96 9.78
C PRO A 23 -7.91 -27.05 10.01
N SER A 24 -7.72 -27.98 9.06
CA SER A 24 -6.65 -28.98 9.06
C SER A 24 -5.35 -28.53 8.35
N SER A 25 -5.33 -27.35 7.74
CA SER A 25 -4.17 -26.85 7.01
C SER A 25 -3.06 -26.35 7.95
N ASP A 26 -1.82 -26.81 7.70
CA ASP A 26 -0.62 -26.29 8.38
C ASP A 26 -0.56 -24.75 8.20
N PRO A 27 -0.52 -23.96 9.29
CA PRO A 27 -0.43 -22.50 9.20
C PRO A 27 0.75 -22.01 8.35
N GLY A 28 1.87 -22.74 8.35
CA GLY A 28 3.02 -22.44 7.50
C GLY A 28 2.71 -22.59 6.02
N ALA A 29 2.08 -23.70 5.63
CA ALA A 29 1.64 -23.96 4.26
C ALA A 29 0.59 -22.94 3.79
N MET A 30 -0.37 -22.55 4.64
CA MET A 30 -1.37 -21.54 4.32
C MET A 30 -0.73 -20.17 4.05
N ILE A 31 0.22 -19.74 4.88
CA ILE A 31 0.95 -18.48 4.67
C ILE A 31 1.75 -18.53 3.36
N ALA A 32 2.42 -19.65 3.06
CA ALA A 32 3.17 -19.82 1.82
C ALA A 32 2.26 -19.73 0.58
N GLN A 33 1.08 -20.35 0.64
CA GLN A 33 0.08 -20.25 -0.43
C GLN A 33 -0.40 -18.81 -0.63
N LEU A 34 -0.72 -18.08 0.45
CA LEU A 34 -1.14 -16.69 0.38
C LEU A 34 -0.05 -15.78 -0.21
N ARG A 35 1.23 -16.02 0.16
CA ARG A 35 2.38 -15.33 -0.44
C ARG A 35 2.47 -15.57 -1.94
N GLN A 36 2.31 -16.82 -2.36
CA GLN A 36 2.36 -17.16 -3.79
C GLN A 36 1.21 -16.48 -4.56
N GLN A 37 -0.01 -16.46 -4.00
CA GLN A 37 -1.14 -15.77 -4.62
C GLN A 37 -0.91 -14.26 -4.78
N VAL A 38 -0.30 -13.62 -3.78
CA VAL A 38 0.11 -12.21 -3.87
C VAL A 38 1.12 -12.02 -4.99
N LEU A 39 2.17 -12.85 -5.05
CA LEU A 39 3.19 -12.77 -6.09
C LEU A 39 2.59 -12.95 -7.49
N ASP A 40 1.78 -13.99 -7.70
CA ASP A 40 1.15 -14.28 -8.99
C ASP A 40 0.25 -13.12 -9.46
N GLY A 41 -0.49 -12.49 -8.53
CA GLY A 41 -1.34 -11.33 -8.81
C GLY A 41 -0.55 -10.11 -9.27
N TRP A 42 0.58 -9.82 -8.63
CA TRP A 42 1.43 -8.68 -9.02
C TRP A 42 2.24 -8.96 -10.28
N GLU A 43 2.76 -10.17 -10.47
CA GLU A 43 3.48 -10.56 -11.69
C GLU A 43 2.57 -10.50 -12.93
N SER A 44 1.36 -11.05 -12.83
CA SER A 44 0.40 -11.03 -13.96
C SER A 44 -0.11 -9.63 -14.30
N GLY A 45 -0.11 -8.72 -13.32
CA GLY A 45 -0.54 -7.33 -13.48
C GLY A 45 0.58 -6.32 -13.75
N ALA A 46 1.86 -6.75 -13.74
CA ALA A 46 2.99 -5.84 -13.69
C ALA A 46 3.02 -4.80 -14.82
N ASP A 47 2.84 -5.23 -16.07
CA ASP A 47 2.78 -4.32 -17.24
C ASP A 47 1.65 -3.29 -17.12
N PHE A 48 0.47 -3.73 -16.67
CA PHE A 48 -0.70 -2.88 -16.52
C PHE A 48 -0.46 -1.79 -15.45
N PHE A 49 0.05 -2.20 -14.28
CA PHE A 49 0.34 -1.27 -13.21
C PHE A 49 1.47 -0.31 -13.57
N ASP A 50 2.52 -0.82 -14.20
CA ASP A 50 3.62 0.02 -14.65
C ASP A 50 3.16 1.10 -15.63
N GLN A 51 2.36 0.73 -16.64
CA GLN A 51 1.81 1.69 -17.59
C GLN A 51 0.93 2.74 -16.90
N ARG A 52 0.10 2.31 -15.94
CA ARG A 52 -0.81 3.19 -15.20
C ARG A 52 -0.07 4.15 -14.27
N TRP A 53 0.90 3.65 -13.50
CA TRP A 53 1.66 4.44 -12.54
C TRP A 53 2.63 5.38 -13.23
N GLY A 54 3.18 4.99 -14.38
CA GLY A 54 4.13 5.82 -15.11
C GLY A 54 5.34 6.19 -14.24
N ASP A 55 5.92 7.36 -14.50
CA ASP A 55 7.17 7.77 -13.83
C ASP A 55 6.97 8.36 -12.44
N GLN A 56 5.78 8.92 -12.17
CA GLN A 56 5.47 9.68 -10.95
C GLN A 56 4.52 8.95 -9.99
N GLY A 57 4.03 7.76 -10.36
CA GLY A 57 2.89 7.14 -9.71
C GLY A 57 1.57 7.67 -10.27
N ASP A 58 0.46 6.99 -9.95
CA ASP A 58 -0.85 7.55 -10.28
C ASP A 58 -1.18 8.76 -9.39
N GLU A 59 -2.29 9.42 -9.67
CA GLU A 59 -2.69 10.68 -9.01
C GLU A 59 -2.75 10.55 -7.49
N PHE A 60 -3.30 9.45 -6.96
CA PHE A 60 -3.32 9.17 -5.52
C PHE A 60 -1.90 9.09 -4.95
N HIS A 61 -1.00 8.38 -5.64
CA HIS A 61 0.38 8.28 -5.21
C HIS A 61 1.09 9.64 -5.24
N HIS A 62 1.03 10.33 -6.38
CA HIS A 62 1.76 11.57 -6.60
C HIS A 62 1.25 12.75 -5.75
N GLU A 63 -0.06 12.86 -5.55
CA GLU A 63 -0.68 14.02 -4.89
C GLU A 63 -0.94 13.81 -3.40
N VAL A 64 -1.16 12.57 -2.96
CA VAL A 64 -1.55 12.27 -1.58
C VAL A 64 -0.49 11.48 -0.84
N PHE A 65 -0.13 10.29 -1.34
CA PHE A 65 0.67 9.34 -0.55
C PHE A 65 2.16 9.73 -0.48
N ALA A 66 2.78 10.06 -1.61
CA ALA A 66 4.18 10.44 -1.63
C ALA A 66 4.44 11.74 -0.84
N PRO A 67 3.64 12.82 -0.98
CA PRO A 67 3.83 14.03 -0.17
C PRO A 67 3.66 13.79 1.33
N ALA A 68 2.70 12.94 1.74
CA ALA A 68 2.53 12.57 3.15
C ALA A 68 3.74 11.78 3.67
N ALA A 69 4.23 10.82 2.89
CA ALA A 69 5.42 10.06 3.24
C ALA A 69 6.65 10.96 3.40
N GLU A 70 6.87 11.90 2.48
CA GLU A 70 7.98 12.87 2.54
C GLU A 70 7.94 13.75 3.78
N ARG A 71 6.78 14.32 4.11
CA ARG A 71 6.59 15.12 5.34
C ARG A 71 6.94 14.32 6.60
N MET A 72 6.52 13.06 6.66
CA MET A 72 6.79 12.19 7.80
C MET A 72 8.25 11.76 7.89
N LEU A 73 8.86 11.44 6.75
CA LEU A 73 10.25 11.03 6.64
C LEU A 73 11.19 12.16 7.08
N GLY A 74 10.97 13.39 6.62
CA GLY A 74 11.73 14.57 7.02
C GLY A 74 13.24 14.43 6.81
N LEU A 75 13.64 13.88 5.65
CA LEU A 75 15.02 13.50 5.36
C LEU A 75 15.88 14.67 4.87
N GLU A 76 17.16 14.61 5.21
CA GLU A 76 18.20 15.50 4.70
C GLU A 76 18.92 14.86 3.50
N HIS A 77 19.51 15.70 2.65
CA HIS A 77 20.27 15.24 1.49
C HIS A 77 21.33 14.19 1.86
N GLY A 78 21.44 13.14 1.06
CA GLY A 78 22.35 12.01 1.29
C GLY A 78 21.84 10.95 2.26
N ALA A 79 20.62 11.07 2.80
CA ALA A 79 20.05 10.03 3.66
C ALA A 79 19.88 8.70 2.91
N LYS A 80 20.18 7.60 3.61
CA LYS A 80 20.01 6.23 3.11
C LYS A 80 18.63 5.70 3.44
N VAL A 81 17.87 5.32 2.42
CA VAL A 81 16.48 4.87 2.56
C VAL A 81 16.34 3.45 2.06
N ILE A 82 15.62 2.61 2.80
CA ILE A 82 15.09 1.34 2.29
C ILE A 82 13.58 1.48 2.02
N GLU A 83 13.15 1.21 0.80
CA GLU A 83 11.73 1.18 0.44
C GLU A 83 11.25 -0.26 0.30
N PHE A 84 10.14 -0.60 0.97
CA PHE A 84 9.46 -1.89 0.87
C PHE A 84 8.20 -1.77 0.01
N ALA A 85 8.02 -2.73 -0.89
CA ALA A 85 6.95 -2.74 -1.90
C ALA A 85 7.01 -1.50 -2.81
N CYS A 86 8.16 -1.26 -3.43
CA CYS A 86 8.40 -0.07 -4.25
C CYS A 86 7.62 -0.06 -5.58
N GLY A 87 7.00 -1.17 -5.97
CA GLY A 87 6.34 -1.33 -7.25
C GLY A 87 7.28 -0.99 -8.41
N ASN A 88 6.84 -0.13 -9.31
CA ASN A 88 7.67 0.34 -10.43
C ASN A 88 8.68 1.43 -10.04
N GLY A 89 8.91 1.70 -8.74
CA GLY A 89 9.95 2.59 -8.23
C GLY A 89 9.67 4.09 -8.34
N ALA A 90 8.42 4.51 -8.54
CA ALA A 90 8.07 5.93 -8.64
C ALA A 90 8.55 6.75 -7.44
N PHE A 91 8.28 6.27 -6.21
CA PHE A 91 8.70 6.96 -5.00
C PHE A 91 10.22 6.90 -4.78
N ALA A 92 10.85 5.74 -5.01
CA ALA A 92 12.31 5.62 -4.99
C ALA A 92 13.01 6.67 -5.86
N ARG A 93 12.55 6.83 -7.11
CA ARG A 93 13.08 7.85 -8.02
C ARG A 93 12.80 9.27 -7.55
N ARG A 94 11.63 9.50 -6.95
CA ARG A 94 11.27 10.80 -6.36
C ARG A 94 12.24 11.18 -5.23
N LEU A 95 12.54 10.25 -4.31
CA LEU A 95 13.53 10.44 -3.26
C LEU A 95 14.96 10.58 -3.82
N GLY A 96 15.33 9.78 -4.81
CA GLY A 96 16.64 9.88 -5.45
C GLY A 96 16.89 11.23 -6.12
N ARG A 97 15.87 11.83 -6.76
CA ARG A 97 15.95 13.21 -7.30
C ARG A 97 16.08 14.28 -6.21
N GLN A 98 15.66 13.99 -4.99
CA GLN A 98 15.90 14.83 -3.81
C GLN A 98 17.28 14.60 -3.20
N GLY A 99 18.08 13.71 -3.79
CA GLY A 99 19.45 13.39 -3.40
C GLY A 99 19.55 12.37 -2.27
N MET A 100 18.54 11.53 -2.10
CA MET A 100 18.61 10.37 -1.20
C MET A 100 19.28 9.19 -1.91
N SER A 101 19.93 8.32 -1.13
CA SER A 101 20.43 7.01 -1.60
C SER A 101 19.39 5.94 -1.25
N VAL A 102 18.72 5.39 -2.25
CA VAL A 102 17.55 4.52 -2.03
C VAL A 102 17.85 3.08 -2.44
N LEU A 103 17.65 2.14 -1.52
CA LEU A 103 17.47 0.73 -1.83
C LEU A 103 15.97 0.43 -1.90
N ALA A 104 15.45 0.33 -3.11
CA ALA A 104 14.04 0.04 -3.36
C ALA A 104 13.82 -1.46 -3.56
N THR A 105 12.85 -2.01 -2.84
CA THR A 105 12.61 -3.46 -2.81
C THR A 105 11.16 -3.80 -3.07
N ASP A 106 10.93 -4.89 -3.79
CA ASP A 106 9.60 -5.41 -4.08
C ASP A 106 9.62 -6.94 -4.15
N LEU A 107 8.47 -7.58 -3.88
CA LEU A 107 8.32 -9.02 -3.99
C LEU A 107 8.35 -9.47 -5.47
N SER A 108 7.89 -8.62 -6.39
CA SER A 108 7.72 -8.93 -7.82
C SER A 108 9.00 -8.65 -8.63
N PRO A 109 9.65 -9.67 -9.20
CA PRO A 109 10.73 -9.46 -10.17
C PRO A 109 10.31 -8.63 -11.39
N ALA A 110 9.07 -8.80 -11.88
CA ALA A 110 8.58 -8.05 -13.02
C ALA A 110 8.51 -6.54 -12.71
N LEU A 111 7.94 -6.14 -11.57
CA LEU A 111 7.87 -4.73 -11.15
C LEU A 111 9.27 -4.13 -10.93
N ILE A 112 10.20 -4.90 -10.36
CA ILE A 112 11.61 -4.48 -10.26
C ILE A 112 12.22 -4.21 -11.64
N ALA A 113 12.01 -5.10 -12.62
CA ALA A 113 12.51 -4.89 -13.98
C ALA A 113 11.89 -3.65 -14.67
N HIS A 114 10.63 -3.31 -14.37
CA HIS A 114 10.04 -2.04 -14.80
C HIS A 114 10.69 -0.85 -14.10
N ALA A 115 10.94 -0.95 -12.79
CA ALA A 115 11.55 0.11 -12.01
C ALA A 115 12.97 0.46 -12.48
N GLU A 116 13.77 -0.57 -12.78
CA GLU A 116 15.09 -0.44 -13.39
C GLU A 116 15.02 0.25 -14.74
N ARG A 117 14.19 -0.26 -15.67
CA ARG A 117 14.02 0.34 -17.01
C ARG A 117 13.62 1.81 -16.96
N ARG A 118 12.65 2.16 -16.11
CA ARG A 118 12.24 3.57 -15.96
C ARG A 118 13.35 4.44 -15.43
N THR A 119 14.15 3.92 -14.50
CA THR A 119 15.29 4.63 -13.93
C THR A 119 16.38 4.86 -14.97
N GLU A 120 16.68 3.86 -15.80
CA GLU A 120 17.64 3.97 -16.89
C GLU A 120 17.22 5.00 -17.96
N THR A 121 15.92 5.16 -18.21
CA THR A 121 15.42 6.11 -19.22
C THR A 121 15.43 7.58 -18.77
N ILE A 122 15.73 7.85 -17.51
CA ILE A 122 15.80 9.22 -16.99
C ILE A 122 17.16 9.81 -17.30
N SER A 123 17.17 10.95 -18.01
CA SER A 123 18.40 11.66 -18.41
C SER A 123 19.19 12.27 -17.26
N ASP A 124 18.65 12.21 -16.04
CA ASP A 124 19.20 12.83 -14.84
C ASP A 124 20.18 11.85 -14.19
N GLN A 125 21.47 12.00 -14.48
CA GLN A 125 22.55 11.10 -14.01
C GLN A 125 22.79 11.14 -12.49
N ALA A 126 21.91 11.78 -11.71
CA ALA A 126 22.09 12.07 -10.28
C ALA A 126 21.20 11.24 -9.35
N VAL A 127 20.38 10.31 -9.86
CA VAL A 127 19.46 9.52 -9.03
C VAL A 127 20.17 8.27 -8.49
N ASP A 128 20.49 8.24 -7.19
CA ASP A 128 21.11 7.09 -6.52
C ASP A 128 20.04 6.11 -6.01
N VAL A 129 19.53 5.28 -6.92
CA VAL A 129 18.52 4.25 -6.61
C VAL A 129 19.00 2.89 -7.07
N THR A 130 18.97 1.91 -6.16
CA THR A 130 19.21 0.49 -6.45
C THR A 130 17.94 -0.30 -6.21
N TYR A 131 17.63 -1.25 -7.09
CA TYR A 131 16.46 -2.11 -6.98
C TYR A 131 16.84 -3.55 -6.61
N ARG A 132 16.01 -4.22 -5.78
CA ARG A 132 16.17 -5.65 -5.45
C ARG A 132 14.84 -6.35 -5.26
N THR A 133 14.73 -7.57 -5.76
CA THR A 133 13.64 -8.47 -5.38
C THR A 133 13.83 -8.94 -3.94
N VAL A 134 12.92 -8.57 -3.04
CA VAL A 134 12.93 -8.93 -1.61
C VAL A 134 11.50 -9.14 -1.13
N ASP A 135 11.24 -10.31 -0.53
CA ASP A 135 9.99 -10.53 0.21
C ASP A 135 10.09 -9.82 1.58
N ALA A 136 9.38 -8.71 1.75
CA ALA A 136 9.31 -7.99 3.02
C ALA A 136 8.66 -8.79 4.15
N THR A 137 8.03 -9.94 3.85
CA THR A 137 7.53 -10.89 4.84
C THR A 137 8.58 -11.94 5.25
N ASP A 138 9.80 -11.88 4.72
CA ASP A 138 10.97 -12.62 5.18
C ASP A 138 12.00 -11.67 5.82
N GLU A 139 12.10 -11.74 7.15
CA GLU A 139 13.03 -10.90 7.91
C GLU A 139 14.50 -11.14 7.49
N ARG A 140 14.88 -12.37 7.14
CA ARG A 140 16.27 -12.66 6.72
C ARG A 140 16.58 -12.00 5.38
N ALA A 141 15.62 -11.97 4.47
CA ALA A 141 15.76 -11.27 3.18
C ALA A 141 15.98 -9.76 3.39
N ILE A 142 15.25 -9.15 4.34
CA ILE A 142 15.47 -7.76 4.75
C ILE A 142 16.85 -7.56 5.35
N LEU A 143 17.31 -8.43 6.25
CA LEU A 143 18.65 -8.31 6.87
C LEU A 143 19.79 -8.40 5.83
N ASN A 144 19.61 -9.19 4.78
CA ASN A 144 20.56 -9.29 3.67
C ASN A 144 20.65 -8.01 2.82
N CYS A 145 19.71 -7.08 2.99
CA CYS A 145 19.80 -5.75 2.37
C CYS A 145 20.88 -4.87 3.01
N GLY A 146 21.36 -5.22 4.21
CA GLY A 146 22.40 -4.50 4.93
C GLY A 146 21.84 -3.36 5.80
N GLY A 147 22.65 -2.31 5.97
CA GLY A 147 22.33 -1.17 6.82
C GLY A 147 23.59 -0.58 7.47
N PRO A 148 23.43 0.40 8.38
CA PRO A 148 22.16 0.95 8.82
C PRO A 148 21.57 1.96 7.82
N PHE A 149 20.24 2.00 7.70
CA PHE A 149 19.49 3.01 6.95
C PHE A 149 19.05 4.16 7.86
N ASP A 150 18.97 5.38 7.32
CA ASP A 150 18.40 6.54 8.00
C ASP A 150 16.88 6.42 8.14
N ALA A 151 16.24 5.91 7.08
CA ALA A 151 14.81 5.66 7.08
C ALA A 151 14.40 4.42 6.28
N ALA A 152 13.19 3.97 6.59
CA ALA A 152 12.46 2.95 5.87
C ALA A 152 11.11 3.54 5.45
N VAL A 153 10.56 3.07 4.34
CA VAL A 153 9.24 3.50 3.85
C VAL A 153 8.49 2.35 3.20
N CYS A 154 7.19 2.28 3.40
CA CYS A 154 6.30 1.35 2.69
C CYS A 154 5.00 2.06 2.35
N ILE A 155 4.76 2.32 1.06
CA ILE A 155 3.55 2.98 0.57
C ILE A 155 2.66 1.92 -0.07
N MET A 156 1.45 1.76 0.48
CA MET A 156 0.41 0.83 0.01
C MET A 156 0.80 -0.65 -0.05
N GLY A 157 1.96 -1.06 0.51
CA GLY A 157 2.40 -2.45 0.50
C GLY A 157 1.81 -3.33 1.61
N VAL A 158 1.62 -2.80 2.82
CA VAL A 158 1.26 -3.61 4.01
C VAL A 158 -0.08 -4.33 3.91
N MET A 159 -1.00 -3.79 3.11
CA MET A 159 -2.30 -4.37 2.81
C MET A 159 -2.22 -5.59 1.89
N SER A 160 -1.10 -5.78 1.18
CA SER A 160 -0.84 -6.96 0.33
C SER A 160 0.13 -7.96 0.95
N MET A 161 0.47 -7.80 2.24
CA MET A 161 1.36 -8.73 2.96
C MET A 161 0.53 -9.61 3.90
N PRO A 162 0.68 -10.95 3.92
CA PRO A 162 0.00 -11.80 4.88
C PRO A 162 0.56 -11.68 6.31
N LEU A 163 1.85 -11.33 6.47
CA LEU A 163 2.51 -11.13 7.77
C LEU A 163 3.24 -9.79 7.78
N LEU A 164 3.10 -9.00 8.85
CA LEU A 164 3.81 -7.71 8.98
C LEU A 164 4.97 -7.78 9.96
N ARG A 165 4.92 -8.67 10.94
CA ARG A 165 5.98 -8.84 11.94
C ARG A 165 7.40 -8.95 11.34
N PRO A 166 7.64 -9.71 10.26
CA PRO A 166 8.97 -9.78 9.65
C PRO A 166 9.44 -8.43 9.07
N MET A 167 8.53 -7.67 8.43
CA MET A 167 8.85 -6.35 7.89
C MET A 167 9.19 -5.35 9.01
N PHE A 168 8.35 -5.27 10.04
CA PHE A 168 8.58 -4.36 11.17
C PHE A 168 9.85 -4.73 11.97
N GLY A 169 10.08 -6.02 12.21
CA GLY A 169 11.29 -6.53 12.88
C GLY A 169 12.55 -6.31 12.06
N GLY A 170 12.50 -6.60 10.77
CA GLY A 170 13.58 -6.35 9.82
C GLY A 170 13.91 -4.86 9.74
N ALA A 171 12.89 -4.00 9.56
CA ALA A 171 13.04 -2.54 9.56
C ALA A 171 13.71 -2.04 10.84
N TRP A 172 13.25 -2.49 12.03
CA TRP A 172 13.88 -2.12 13.30
C TRP A 172 15.36 -2.51 13.36
N ARG A 173 15.75 -3.65 12.79
CA ARG A 173 17.15 -4.13 12.78
C ARG A 173 18.04 -3.38 11.78
N VAL A 174 17.51 -3.03 10.60
CA VAL A 174 18.29 -2.37 9.55
C VAL A 174 18.31 -0.84 9.66
N LEU A 175 17.38 -0.24 10.40
CA LEU A 175 17.42 1.20 10.69
C LEU A 175 18.54 1.56 11.66
N ARG A 176 19.14 2.74 11.54
CA ARG A 176 20.01 3.29 12.59
C ARG A 176 19.22 3.64 13.85
N GLN A 177 19.93 3.86 14.96
CA GLN A 177 19.34 4.46 16.14
C GLN A 177 18.67 5.80 15.81
N ARG A 178 17.43 6.00 16.29
CA ARG A 178 16.55 7.14 15.98
C ARG A 178 16.10 7.23 14.52
N GLY A 179 16.34 6.18 13.72
CA GLY A 179 15.83 6.06 12.35
C GLY A 179 14.31 6.05 12.29
N VAL A 180 13.77 6.44 11.14
CA VAL A 180 12.33 6.55 10.89
C VAL A 180 11.83 5.39 10.05
N PHE A 181 10.66 4.85 10.35
CA PHE A 181 9.90 4.03 9.41
C PHE A 181 8.55 4.67 9.14
N VAL A 182 8.26 5.01 7.88
CA VAL A 182 6.94 5.49 7.46
C VAL A 182 6.16 4.39 6.75
N VAL A 183 4.92 4.18 7.17
CA VAL A 183 3.96 3.30 6.48
C VAL A 183 2.78 4.15 6.03
N VAL A 184 2.47 4.14 4.74
CA VAL A 184 1.23 4.70 4.20
C VAL A 184 0.36 3.55 3.73
N THR A 185 -0.89 3.47 4.16
CA THR A 185 -1.79 2.37 3.78
C THR A 185 -3.24 2.81 3.76
N LEU A 186 -4.13 2.02 3.14
CA LEU A 186 -5.57 2.23 3.24
C LEU A 186 -6.01 2.21 4.71
N HIS A 187 -6.89 3.14 5.08
CA HIS A 187 -7.35 3.27 6.45
C HIS A 187 -8.08 2.00 6.88
N PRO A 188 -7.61 1.28 7.92
CA PRO A 188 -8.24 0.04 8.40
C PRO A 188 -9.75 0.18 8.65
N ALA A 189 -10.18 1.30 9.24
CA ALA A 189 -11.58 1.49 9.64
C ALA A 189 -12.51 1.87 8.48
N PHE A 190 -11.99 2.55 7.46
CA PHE A 190 -12.85 3.18 6.45
C PHE A 190 -12.66 2.56 5.07
N ALA A 191 -11.45 2.12 4.72
CA ALA A 191 -11.13 1.67 3.37
C ALA A 191 -10.84 0.17 3.24
N THR A 192 -10.77 -0.58 4.35
CA THR A 192 -10.60 -2.05 4.28
C THR A 192 -11.57 -2.83 5.15
N SER A 193 -12.46 -2.18 5.90
CA SER A 193 -13.37 -2.75 6.92
C SER A 193 -14.63 -3.45 6.38
N GLY A 194 -14.67 -3.74 5.08
CA GLY A 194 -15.85 -4.26 4.40
C GLY A 194 -16.88 -3.17 4.18
N TYR A 195 -16.40 -1.93 4.00
CA TYR A 195 -17.25 -0.76 3.88
C TYR A 195 -18.12 -0.82 2.62
N LYS A 196 -19.26 -0.14 2.69
CA LYS A 196 -20.12 0.17 1.54
C LYS A 196 -20.42 1.66 1.52
N PHE A 197 -20.29 2.26 0.34
CA PHE A 197 -20.78 3.60 0.09
C PHE A 197 -22.29 3.64 0.32
N THR A 198 -22.73 4.56 1.18
CA THR A 198 -24.13 4.73 1.57
C THR A 198 -24.61 6.07 1.02
N LYS A 199 -25.50 6.02 0.03
CA LYS A 199 -26.15 7.23 -0.51
C LYS A 199 -27.23 7.68 0.46
N SER A 200 -27.30 8.97 0.73
CA SER A 200 -28.42 9.53 1.47
C SER A 200 -29.70 9.51 0.64
N GLU A 201 -30.84 9.30 1.30
CA GLU A 201 -32.17 9.35 0.69
C GLU A 201 -32.68 10.79 0.50
N GLN A 202 -32.12 11.76 1.22
CA GLN A 202 -32.45 13.18 1.11
C GLN A 202 -31.33 13.92 0.39
N ASP A 203 -31.68 14.77 -0.57
CA ASP A 203 -30.71 15.51 -1.40
C ASP A 203 -29.78 16.42 -0.58
N ASP A 204 -30.22 16.87 0.61
CA ASP A 204 -29.47 17.77 1.50
C ASP A 204 -28.62 17.04 2.56
N GLU A 205 -28.64 15.71 2.60
CA GLU A 205 -27.93 14.92 3.62
C GLU A 205 -26.64 14.28 3.04
N PRO A 206 -25.50 14.34 3.75
CA PRO A 206 -24.23 13.86 3.23
C PRO A 206 -24.25 12.34 2.99
N HIS A 207 -23.57 11.93 1.93
CA HIS A 207 -23.24 10.52 1.71
C HIS A 207 -22.28 10.02 2.78
N GLY A 208 -22.25 8.71 3.03
CA GLY A 208 -21.43 8.13 4.09
C GLY A 208 -20.95 6.72 3.79
N LEU A 209 -20.47 6.05 4.84
CA LEU A 209 -20.02 4.66 4.80
C LEU A 209 -20.78 3.82 5.82
N THR A 210 -21.18 2.61 5.41
CA THR A 210 -21.57 1.54 6.34
C THR A 210 -20.39 0.61 6.52
N ILE A 211 -19.98 0.34 7.76
CA ILE A 211 -18.86 -0.56 8.09
C ILE A 211 -19.42 -1.90 8.58
N GLU A 212 -19.04 -2.99 7.93
CA GLU A 212 -19.61 -4.32 8.23
C GLU A 212 -18.71 -5.17 9.14
N ARG A 213 -17.38 -5.18 8.94
CA ARG A 213 -16.50 -6.22 9.52
C ARG A 213 -15.10 -5.72 9.92
N TYR A 214 -15.01 -4.60 10.64
CA TYR A 214 -13.72 -3.99 11.02
C TYR A 214 -12.84 -4.80 12.00
N LEU A 215 -13.43 -5.51 12.96
CA LEU A 215 -12.65 -6.19 14.00
C LEU A 215 -12.18 -7.59 13.58
N SER A 216 -12.69 -8.13 12.48
CA SER A 216 -12.37 -9.49 12.02
C SER A 216 -11.30 -9.45 10.95
N ARG A 217 -10.22 -10.21 11.13
CA ARG A 217 -9.24 -10.43 10.07
C ARG A 217 -9.84 -11.25 8.93
N TYR A 218 -9.63 -10.82 7.68
CA TYR A 218 -10.00 -11.61 6.50
C TYR A 218 -9.13 -11.25 5.29
N VAL A 219 -9.14 -12.15 4.31
CA VAL A 219 -8.55 -11.94 2.99
C VAL A 219 -9.66 -11.52 2.03
N THR A 220 -9.35 -10.57 1.16
CA THR A 220 -10.28 -10.09 0.14
C THR A 220 -9.55 -9.82 -1.17
N HIS A 221 -10.29 -9.74 -2.27
CA HIS A 221 -9.74 -9.56 -3.61
C HIS A 221 -10.32 -8.29 -4.22
N GLY A 222 -9.46 -7.33 -4.56
CA GLY A 222 -9.89 -6.02 -5.05
C GLY A 222 -9.23 -5.64 -6.36
N VAL A 223 -9.98 -4.93 -7.19
CA VAL A 223 -9.41 -4.19 -8.33
C VAL A 223 -9.34 -2.71 -7.97
N THR A 224 -8.25 -2.06 -8.36
CA THR A 224 -8.06 -0.61 -8.17
C THR A 224 -8.58 0.18 -9.38
N ASN A 225 -8.83 -0.51 -10.49
CA ASN A 225 -9.29 0.08 -11.74
C ASN A 225 -10.17 -0.92 -12.51
N THR A 226 -11.20 -0.43 -13.19
CA THR A 226 -12.12 -1.28 -13.97
C THR A 226 -11.48 -1.97 -15.18
N ALA A 227 -10.32 -1.49 -15.65
CA ALA A 227 -9.53 -2.10 -16.72
C ALA A 227 -8.57 -3.19 -16.20
N GLN A 228 -8.40 -3.32 -14.88
CA GLN A 228 -7.60 -4.38 -14.27
C GLN A 228 -8.29 -5.72 -14.50
N LYS A 229 -7.56 -6.69 -15.07
CA LYS A 229 -8.11 -8.01 -15.39
C LYS A 229 -8.19 -8.93 -14.18
N GLU A 230 -7.11 -9.00 -13.41
CA GLU A 230 -6.98 -9.89 -12.26
C GLU A 230 -6.98 -9.09 -10.96
N PRO A 231 -7.77 -9.46 -9.94
CA PRO A 231 -7.81 -8.75 -8.67
C PRO A 231 -6.54 -8.99 -7.83
N GLN A 232 -6.15 -7.98 -7.06
CA GLN A 232 -5.07 -8.12 -6.07
C GLN A 232 -5.59 -8.66 -4.75
N VAL A 233 -4.75 -9.44 -4.07
CA VAL A 233 -5.02 -9.96 -2.73
C VAL A 233 -4.78 -8.87 -1.69
N TYR A 234 -5.77 -8.65 -0.85
CA TYR A 234 -5.71 -7.72 0.29
C TYR A 234 -6.00 -8.43 1.61
N PHE A 235 -5.26 -8.04 2.64
CA PHE A 235 -5.39 -8.55 4.00
C PHE A 235 -5.95 -7.47 4.89
N HIS A 236 -7.25 -7.54 5.20
CA HIS A 236 -7.83 -6.65 6.18
C HIS A 236 -7.35 -7.04 7.58
N ARG A 237 -6.94 -6.02 8.34
CA ARG A 237 -6.62 -6.08 9.77
C ARG A 237 -7.15 -4.81 10.41
N SER A 238 -7.54 -4.89 11.68
CA SER A 238 -7.87 -3.68 12.45
C SER A 238 -6.63 -2.80 12.66
N MET A 239 -6.82 -1.53 13.06
CA MET A 239 -5.70 -0.65 13.41
C MET A 239 -4.86 -1.23 14.56
N SER A 240 -5.53 -1.85 15.54
CA SER A 240 -4.86 -2.48 16.67
C SER A 240 -3.94 -3.64 16.26
N GLU A 241 -4.38 -4.49 15.33
CA GLU A 241 -3.57 -5.60 14.81
C GLU A 241 -2.41 -5.11 13.95
N LEU A 242 -2.64 -4.10 13.11
CA LEU A 242 -1.59 -3.47 12.31
C LEU A 242 -0.47 -2.91 13.20
N LEU A 243 -0.85 -2.17 14.25
CA LEU A 243 0.10 -1.52 15.16
C LEU A 243 0.78 -2.50 16.11
N ALA A 244 0.11 -3.59 16.51
CA ALA A 244 0.66 -4.59 17.43
C ALA A 244 1.97 -5.20 16.93
N ASP A 245 2.06 -5.52 15.63
CA ASP A 245 3.28 -6.07 15.03
C ASP A 245 4.45 -5.07 15.03
N ALA A 246 4.16 -3.79 14.86
CA ALA A 246 5.15 -2.71 14.94
C ALA A 246 5.65 -2.54 16.39
N PHE A 247 4.72 -2.39 17.34
CA PHE A 247 5.03 -2.18 18.75
C PHE A 247 5.84 -3.33 19.34
N ALA A 248 5.43 -4.56 19.06
CA ALA A 248 6.13 -5.71 19.59
C ALA A 248 7.50 -5.94 18.90
N SER A 249 7.75 -5.31 17.75
CA SER A 249 9.10 -5.22 17.14
C SER A 249 10.00 -4.15 17.77
N GLY A 250 9.48 -3.36 18.72
CA GLY A 250 10.22 -2.29 19.40
C GLY A 250 10.16 -0.94 18.69
N LEU A 251 9.30 -0.79 17.69
CA LEU A 251 9.04 0.50 17.04
C LEU A 251 8.03 1.31 17.85
N VAL A 252 8.24 2.62 17.94
CA VAL A 252 7.35 3.56 18.63
C VAL A 252 6.64 4.44 17.60
N LEU A 253 5.31 4.46 17.60
CA LEU A 253 4.53 5.38 16.78
C LEU A 253 4.62 6.80 17.38
N ASP A 254 5.13 7.76 16.62
CA ASP A 254 5.30 9.17 17.05
C ASP A 254 4.68 10.18 16.06
N GLY A 255 3.95 9.69 15.05
CA GLY A 255 3.24 10.52 14.08
C GLY A 255 2.17 9.72 13.35
N MET A 256 1.04 10.38 13.08
CA MET A 256 -0.07 9.84 12.30
C MET A 256 -0.72 10.98 11.53
N GLU A 257 -1.10 10.72 10.28
CA GLU A 257 -1.86 11.63 9.42
C GLU A 257 -2.94 10.83 8.71
N GLU A 258 -4.17 11.31 8.76
CA GLU A 258 -5.32 10.72 8.08
C GLU A 258 -5.51 11.43 6.73
N LEU A 259 -5.60 10.64 5.65
CA LEU A 259 -5.47 11.12 4.28
C LEU A 259 -6.77 10.90 3.52
N SER A 260 -7.34 11.99 3.00
CA SER A 260 -8.49 11.95 2.10
C SER A 260 -8.06 11.65 0.66
N ALA A 261 -9.01 11.23 -0.17
CA ALA A 261 -8.79 11.13 -1.61
C ALA A 261 -8.52 12.53 -2.23
N PRO A 262 -7.76 12.63 -3.33
CA PRO A 262 -7.56 13.90 -4.01
C PRO A 262 -8.91 14.44 -4.51
N PRO A 263 -9.13 15.76 -4.51
CA PRO A 263 -10.36 16.33 -5.06
C PRO A 263 -10.41 16.08 -6.58
N GLN A 264 -11.53 15.57 -7.09
CA GLN A 264 -11.74 15.42 -8.55
C GLN A 264 -13.01 16.12 -9.03
N PRO A 265 -13.06 16.55 -10.31
CA PRO A 265 -14.26 17.10 -10.90
C PRO A 265 -15.40 16.08 -10.80
N THR A 266 -16.50 16.48 -10.18
CA THR A 266 -17.65 15.61 -9.94
C THR A 266 -18.40 15.36 -11.25
N GLU A 267 -18.20 14.20 -11.88
CA GLU A 267 -19.25 13.65 -12.75
C GLU A 267 -20.27 12.93 -11.84
N GLU A 268 -21.48 13.47 -11.80
CA GLU A 268 -22.54 13.23 -10.78
C GLU A 268 -23.06 11.78 -10.63
N ALA A 269 -22.55 10.82 -11.39
CA ALA A 269 -23.20 9.52 -11.51
C ALA A 269 -22.80 8.48 -10.43
N LYS A 270 -21.67 8.63 -9.72
CA LYS A 270 -21.16 7.56 -8.82
C LYS A 270 -20.57 8.08 -7.52
N LEU A 271 -21.00 7.48 -6.41
CA LEU A 271 -20.41 7.71 -5.09
C LEU A 271 -19.04 7.00 -5.02
N ILE A 272 -17.98 7.80 -4.94
CA ILE A 272 -16.56 7.38 -4.89
C ILE A 272 -15.85 8.13 -3.75
N TRP A 273 -14.62 7.72 -3.42
CA TRP A 273 -13.85 8.32 -2.33
C TRP A 273 -13.66 9.83 -2.42
N ASN A 274 -13.55 10.38 -3.64
CA ASN A 274 -13.41 11.82 -3.89
C ASN A 274 -14.66 12.62 -3.45
N MET A 275 -15.80 11.96 -3.29
CA MET A 275 -17.07 12.55 -2.83
C MET A 275 -17.22 12.55 -1.30
N LEU A 276 -16.27 11.95 -0.55
CA LEU A 276 -16.28 11.86 0.91
C LEU A 276 -15.00 12.50 1.49
N PRO A 277 -14.79 13.81 1.31
CA PRO A 277 -13.52 14.46 1.68
C PRO A 277 -13.23 14.43 3.19
N ASP A 278 -14.27 14.31 4.02
CA ASP A 278 -14.15 14.26 5.49
C ASP A 278 -13.99 12.84 6.06
N ILE A 279 -13.96 11.80 5.20
CA ILE A 279 -13.72 10.42 5.61
C ILE A 279 -12.36 9.96 5.04
N PRO A 280 -11.37 9.68 5.90
CA PRO A 280 -10.04 9.37 5.41
C PRO A 280 -10.01 8.01 4.74
N MET A 281 -9.50 8.00 3.52
CA MET A 281 -9.31 6.79 2.72
C MET A 281 -8.02 6.07 3.13
N ALA A 282 -6.98 6.81 3.52
CA ALA A 282 -5.68 6.28 3.86
C ALA A 282 -5.17 6.85 5.19
N VAL A 283 -4.15 6.22 5.74
CA VAL A 283 -3.42 6.68 6.92
C VAL A 283 -1.93 6.60 6.64
N ALA A 284 -1.20 7.62 7.04
CA ALA A 284 0.25 7.60 7.12
C ALA A 284 0.66 7.50 8.60
N LEU A 285 1.61 6.64 8.89
CA LEU A 285 2.07 6.29 10.24
C LEU A 285 3.59 6.43 10.28
N ARG A 286 4.10 7.19 11.26
CA ARG A 286 5.53 7.36 11.49
C ARG A 286 5.96 6.63 12.75
N PHE A 287 6.89 5.71 12.58
CA PHE A 287 7.52 4.97 13.65
C PHE A 287 8.98 5.38 13.84
N ARG A 288 9.48 5.25 15.07
CA ARG A 288 10.87 5.46 15.45
C ARG A 288 11.50 4.19 15.99
N ARG A 289 12.77 3.98 15.63
CA ARG A 289 13.66 3.08 16.37
C ARG A 289 14.23 3.83 17.57
N VAL A 290 13.76 3.52 18.77
CA VAL A 290 14.22 4.09 20.05
C VAL A 290 15.30 3.26 20.72
#